data_AF-X1FMV2-F1
#
_entry.id   AF-X1FMV2-F1
#
_cell.length_a   1.000
_cell.length_b   1.000
_cell.length_c   1.000
_cell.angle_alpha   90.00
_cell.angle_beta   90.00
_cell.angle_gamma   90.00
#
_symmetry.space_group_name_H-M   'P 1'
#
loop_
_entity.id
_entity.type
_entity.pdbx_description
1 polymer ?
#
loop_
_entity_poly.entity_id
_entity_poly.type
_entity_poly.pdbx_seq_one_letter_code
_entity_poly.pdbx_strand_id
1 'polypeptide(L)'
;DMNTHSKLGADLVRELGASEAIAHAILCHNERHGVPKETKLDKALFCVDPLTGLITAAALVRPDKKLAGLEASSVIKKFKQKGFAAAVRREAISQCSEIGLEFDNFIELGLEAMKGIAADLGL
;
A
#
# COMPACT_ATOMS: atom_id res chain seq x y z
N ASP A 1 -15.92 3.61 6.28
CA ASP A 1 -16.74 3.34 5.09
C ASP A 1 -15.94 3.71 3.84
N MET A 2 -15.84 2.82 2.85
CA MET A 2 -15.12 3.07 1.59
C MET A 2 -15.75 4.17 0.71
N ASN A 3 -16.99 4.57 0.97
CA ASN A 3 -17.64 5.66 0.24
C ASN A 3 -17.25 7.05 0.75
N THR A 4 -16.57 7.14 1.90
CA THR A 4 -16.19 8.41 2.51
C THR A 4 -14.74 8.45 3.01
N HIS A 5 -14.08 7.30 3.17
CA HIS A 5 -12.78 7.18 3.84
C HIS A 5 -11.72 8.17 3.36
N SER A 6 -11.46 8.26 2.06
CA SER A 6 -10.40 9.14 1.56
C SER A 6 -10.80 10.61 1.49
N LYS A 7 -12.10 10.93 1.33
CA LYS A 7 -12.60 12.31 1.46
C LYS A 7 -12.36 12.84 2.86
N LEU A 8 -12.85 12.09 3.86
CA LEU A 8 -12.65 12.45 5.27
C LEU A 8 -11.18 12.49 5.66
N GLY A 9 -10.38 11.54 5.16
CA GLY A 9 -8.93 11.54 5.38
C GLY A 9 -8.24 12.77 4.79
N ALA A 10 -8.60 13.16 3.57
CA ALA A 10 -8.06 14.35 2.92
C ALA A 10 -8.42 15.63 3.67
N ASP A 11 -9.67 15.75 4.11
CA ASP A 11 -10.13 16.91 4.89
C ASP A 11 -9.41 17.00 6.24
N LEU A 12 -9.28 15.87 6.95
CA LEU A 12 -8.59 15.82 8.24
C LEU A 12 -7.12 16.24 8.13
N VAL A 13 -6.38 15.74 7.13
CA VAL A 13 -4.97 16.11 7.01
C VAL A 13 -4.79 17.57 6.63
N ARG A 14 -5.73 18.18 5.89
CA ARG A 14 -5.73 19.63 5.61
C ARG A 14 -5.90 20.43 6.89
N GLU A 15 -6.85 20.04 7.74
CA GLU A 15 -7.07 20.66 9.04
C GLU A 15 -5.83 20.58 9.95
N LEU A 16 -5.06 19.49 9.82
CA LEU A 16 -3.79 19.30 10.53
C LEU A 16 -2.59 20.01 9.86
N GLY A 17 -2.80 20.73 8.76
CA GLY A 17 -1.76 21.53 8.09
C GLY A 17 -0.93 20.78 7.06
N ALA A 18 -1.36 19.60 6.60
CA ALA A 18 -0.71 18.92 5.48
C ALA A 18 -0.89 19.72 4.18
N SER A 19 0.05 19.56 3.25
CA SER A 19 -0.02 20.21 1.94
C SER A 19 -1.14 19.62 1.07
N GLU A 20 -1.62 20.40 0.11
CA GLU A 20 -2.60 19.90 -0.87
C GLU A 20 -2.08 18.70 -1.67
N ALA A 21 -0.77 18.58 -1.89
CA ALA A 21 -0.19 17.40 -2.53
C ALA A 21 -0.45 16.12 -1.71
N ILE A 22 -0.32 16.20 -0.38
CA ILE A 22 -0.61 15.06 0.52
C ILE A 22 -2.11 14.79 0.58
N ALA A 23 -2.91 15.83 0.75
CA ALA A 23 -4.37 15.70 0.84
C ALA A 23 -4.96 15.12 -0.47
N HIS A 24 -4.44 15.54 -1.63
CA HIS A 24 -4.84 15.02 -2.93
C HIS A 24 -4.47 13.54 -3.10
N ALA A 25 -3.23 13.15 -2.75
CA ALA A 25 -2.81 11.76 -2.79
C ALA A 25 -3.71 10.88 -1.90
N ILE A 26 -4.04 11.36 -0.70
CA ILE A 26 -4.99 10.68 0.18
C ILE A 26 -6.35 10.63 -0.47
N LEU A 27 -6.88 11.69 -1.05
CA LEU A 27 -8.20 11.66 -1.69
C LEU A 27 -8.29 10.60 -2.81
N CYS A 28 -7.29 10.55 -3.70
CA CYS A 28 -7.32 9.71 -4.90
C CYS A 28 -6.86 8.26 -4.68
N HIS A 29 -6.28 7.88 -3.54
CA HIS A 29 -5.91 6.47 -3.29
C HIS A 29 -7.13 5.52 -3.34
N ASN A 30 -8.32 6.08 -3.09
CA ASN A 30 -9.60 5.38 -3.24
C ASN A 30 -10.22 5.69 -4.61
N GLU A 31 -10.02 4.77 -5.56
CA GLU A 31 -10.53 4.88 -6.93
C GLU A 31 -12.05 5.09 -7.01
N ARG A 32 -12.81 4.68 -5.98
CA ARG A 32 -14.27 4.82 -5.93
C ARG A 32 -14.73 6.27 -6.02
N HIS A 33 -13.87 7.22 -5.71
CA HIS A 33 -14.21 8.65 -5.80
C HIS A 33 -14.00 9.24 -7.19
N GLY A 34 -13.41 8.49 -8.14
CA GLY A 34 -13.22 8.94 -9.51
C GLY A 34 -12.25 10.13 -9.65
N VAL A 35 -11.44 10.40 -8.63
CA VAL A 35 -10.43 11.47 -8.66
C VAL A 35 -9.16 10.93 -9.34
N PRO A 36 -8.64 11.59 -10.38
CA PRO A 36 -7.47 11.13 -11.11
C PRO A 36 -6.19 11.22 -10.27
N LYS A 37 -5.20 10.37 -10.59
CA LYS A 37 -3.86 10.41 -10.01
C LYS A 37 -2.97 11.26 -10.92
N GLU A 38 -2.56 12.43 -10.47
CA GLU A 38 -1.84 13.41 -11.28
C GLU A 38 -0.34 13.35 -11.03
N THR A 39 0.05 13.21 -9.77
CA THR A 39 1.43 13.30 -9.32
C THR A 39 2.08 11.94 -9.10
N LYS A 40 3.41 11.92 -8.98
CA LYS A 40 4.14 10.71 -8.55
C LYS A 40 3.73 10.27 -7.15
N LEU A 41 3.38 11.20 -6.27
CA LEU A 41 2.92 10.91 -4.91
C LEU A 41 1.56 10.20 -4.92
N ASP A 42 0.61 10.69 -5.72
CA ASP A 42 -0.72 10.08 -5.89
C ASP A 42 -0.60 8.61 -6.31
N LYS A 43 0.22 8.38 -7.34
CA LYS A 43 0.48 7.04 -7.90
C LYS A 43 1.20 6.16 -6.89
N ALA A 44 2.19 6.69 -6.18
CA ALA A 44 2.91 5.93 -5.16
C ALA A 44 1.99 5.49 -4.02
N LEU A 45 1.18 6.41 -3.47
CA LEU A 45 0.24 6.08 -2.39
C LEU A 45 -0.81 5.06 -2.85
N PHE A 46 -1.34 5.22 -4.06
CA PHE A 46 -2.30 4.29 -4.65
C PHE A 46 -1.75 2.86 -4.76
N CYS A 47 -0.49 2.70 -5.16
CA CYS A 47 0.12 1.37 -5.33
C CYS A 47 0.52 0.75 -3.98
N VAL A 48 1.03 1.56 -3.04
CA VAL A 48 1.60 1.06 -1.79
C VAL A 48 0.53 0.67 -0.77
N ASP A 49 -0.63 1.34 -0.76
CA ASP A 49 -1.76 1.03 0.12
C ASP A 49 -2.14 -0.47 0.09
N PRO A 50 -2.51 -1.07 -1.06
CA PRO A 50 -2.79 -2.50 -1.13
C PRO A 50 -1.55 -3.39 -0.94
N LEU A 51 -0.34 -2.92 -1.25
CA LEU A 51 0.90 -3.67 -1.03
C LEU A 51 1.14 -3.91 0.46
N THR A 52 0.96 -2.89 1.31
CA THR A 52 1.14 -3.03 2.76
C THR A 52 0.18 -4.05 3.37
N GLY A 53 -1.07 -4.10 2.87
CA GLY A 53 -2.05 -5.11 3.24
C GLY A 53 -1.62 -6.53 2.84
N LEU A 54 -1.03 -6.69 1.65
CA LEU A 54 -0.50 -7.98 1.20
C LEU A 54 0.68 -8.46 2.05
N ILE A 55 1.64 -7.56 2.35
CA ILE A 55 2.81 -7.87 3.18
C ILE A 55 2.37 -8.23 4.61
N THR A 56 1.46 -7.45 5.18
CA THR A 56 0.88 -7.73 6.50
C THR A 56 0.21 -9.10 6.54
N ALA A 57 -0.64 -9.42 5.56
CA ALA A 57 -1.25 -10.73 5.47
C ALA A 57 -0.21 -11.85 5.34
N ALA A 58 0.85 -11.63 4.55
CA ALA A 58 1.95 -12.59 4.38
C ALA A 58 2.72 -12.83 5.68
N ALA A 59 2.92 -11.80 6.51
CA ALA A 59 3.51 -11.93 7.83
C ALA A 59 2.59 -12.73 8.77
N LEU A 60 1.30 -12.37 8.83
CA LEU A 60 0.33 -12.93 9.79
C LEU A 60 0.05 -14.43 9.61
N VAL A 61 0.30 -15.00 8.43
CA VAL A 61 0.14 -16.44 8.19
C VAL A 61 1.38 -17.26 8.53
N ARG A 62 2.49 -16.62 8.90
CA ARG A 62 3.69 -17.33 9.37
C ARG A 62 3.52 -17.73 10.84
N PRO A 63 4.22 -18.79 11.30
CA PRO A 63 4.17 -19.20 12.71
C PRO A 63 4.63 -18.12 13.69
N ASP A 64 5.67 -17.36 13.32
CA ASP A 64 6.22 -16.26 14.11
C ASP A 64 5.38 -14.99 14.05
N LYS A 65 4.53 -14.85 13.01
CA LYS A 65 3.79 -13.63 12.67
C LYS A 65 4.69 -12.41 12.51
N LYS A 66 5.96 -12.62 12.12
CA LYS A 66 6.99 -11.58 12.04
C LYS A 66 7.42 -11.26 10.61
N LEU A 67 7.81 -10.00 10.40
CA LEU A 67 8.44 -9.52 9.17
C LEU A 67 9.91 -9.91 9.04
N ALA A 68 10.62 -10.14 10.17
CA ALA A 68 12.06 -10.34 10.21
C ALA A 68 12.57 -11.47 9.30
N GLY A 69 11.80 -12.55 9.14
CA GLY A 69 12.13 -13.67 8.24
C GLY A 69 11.28 -13.75 6.97
N LEU A 70 10.50 -12.72 6.66
CA LEU A 70 9.70 -12.66 5.44
C LEU A 70 10.57 -12.13 4.29
N GLU A 71 10.54 -12.86 3.18
CA GLU A 71 11.30 -12.53 1.96
C GLU A 71 10.40 -11.97 0.87
N ALA A 72 10.91 -11.05 0.05
CA ALA A 72 10.17 -10.46 -1.08
C ALA A 72 9.63 -11.54 -2.02
N SER A 73 10.42 -12.58 -2.30
CA SER A 73 9.99 -13.73 -3.12
C SER A 73 8.75 -14.45 -2.57
N SER A 74 8.58 -14.48 -1.24
CA SER A 74 7.37 -15.04 -0.60
C SER A 74 6.17 -14.12 -0.78
N VAL A 75 6.36 -12.80 -0.68
CA VAL A 75 5.31 -11.81 -0.97
C VAL A 75 4.89 -11.88 -2.44
N ILE A 76 5.83 -12.00 -3.38
CA ILE A 76 5.54 -12.19 -4.82
C ILE A 76 4.77 -13.49 -5.08
N LYS A 77 5.11 -14.60 -4.40
CA LYS A 77 4.34 -15.84 -4.48
C LYS A 77 2.90 -15.65 -3.98
N LYS A 78 2.72 -14.92 -2.86
CA LYS A 78 1.40 -14.60 -2.30
C LYS A 78 0.60 -13.65 -3.19
N PHE A 79 1.24 -12.69 -3.83
CA PHE A 79 0.63 -11.83 -4.84
C PHE A 79 -0.04 -12.65 -5.95
N LYS A 80 0.66 -13.67 -6.47
CA LYS A 80 0.15 -14.55 -7.54
C LYS A 80 -1.03 -15.44 -7.10
N GLN A 81 -1.18 -15.69 -5.80
CA GLN A 81 -2.26 -16.52 -5.24
C GLN A 81 -3.52 -15.68 -5.04
N LYS A 82 -4.40 -15.59 -6.05
CA LYS A 82 -5.62 -14.73 -6.00
C LYS A 82 -6.52 -14.96 -4.77
N GLY A 83 -6.60 -16.20 -4.26
CA GLY A 83 -7.38 -16.51 -3.06
C GLY A 83 -6.75 -16.03 -1.74
N PHE A 84 -5.45 -15.76 -1.73
CA PHE A 84 -4.77 -15.23 -0.55
C PHE A 84 -5.01 -13.74 -0.43
N ALA A 85 -5.44 -13.24 0.73
CA ALA A 85 -5.77 -11.82 0.92
C ALA A 85 -6.66 -11.28 -0.23
N ALA A 86 -7.82 -11.93 -0.44
CA ALA A 86 -8.68 -11.70 -1.61
C ALA A 86 -9.17 -10.25 -1.77
N ALA A 87 -9.19 -9.48 -0.68
CA ALA A 87 -9.55 -8.06 -0.69
C ALA A 87 -8.44 -7.13 -1.23
N VAL A 88 -7.20 -7.63 -1.40
CA VAL A 88 -6.09 -6.85 -1.93
C VAL A 88 -6.28 -6.60 -3.42
N ARG A 89 -6.25 -5.31 -3.80
CA ARG A 89 -6.29 -4.84 -5.19
C ARG A 89 -4.93 -5.05 -5.86
N ARG A 90 -4.78 -6.18 -6.55
CA ARG A 90 -3.51 -6.58 -7.19
C ARG A 90 -3.15 -5.70 -8.37
N GLU A 91 -4.16 -5.27 -9.11
CA GLU A 91 -4.04 -4.39 -10.26
C GLU A 91 -3.43 -3.04 -9.85
N ALA A 92 -3.78 -2.54 -8.66
CA ALA A 92 -3.21 -1.32 -8.11
C ALA A 92 -1.73 -1.49 -7.71
N ILE A 93 -1.35 -2.63 -7.11
CA ILE A 93 0.06 -2.92 -6.81
C ILE A 93 0.89 -2.95 -8.11
N SER A 94 0.36 -3.57 -9.18
CA SER A 94 1.04 -3.65 -10.47
C SER A 94 1.22 -2.32 -11.21
N GLN A 95 0.53 -1.24 -10.78
CA GLN A 95 0.72 0.11 -11.34
C GLN A 95 2.02 0.78 -10.87
N CYS A 96 2.89 0.08 -10.13
CA CYS A 96 4.19 0.60 -9.72
C CYS A 96 5.11 1.02 -10.88
N SER A 97 4.89 0.51 -12.10
CA SER A 97 5.60 0.98 -13.29
C SER A 97 5.30 2.45 -13.61
N GLU A 98 4.12 2.97 -13.24
CA GLU A 98 3.74 4.38 -13.42
C GLU A 98 4.57 5.35 -12.56
N ILE A 99 5.25 4.83 -11.53
CA ILE A 99 6.21 5.58 -10.70
C ILE A 99 7.67 5.26 -11.04
N GLY A 100 7.90 4.48 -12.10
CA GLY A 100 9.23 4.12 -12.61
C GLY A 100 9.91 3.02 -11.81
N LEU A 101 9.15 2.13 -11.15
CA LEU A 101 9.69 0.99 -10.41
C LEU A 101 9.31 -0.32 -11.08
N GLU A 102 10.31 -1.19 -11.22
CA GLU A 102 10.10 -2.60 -11.53
C GLU A 102 9.33 -3.28 -10.41
N PHE A 103 8.47 -4.24 -10.75
CA PHE A 103 7.57 -4.89 -9.80
C PHE A 103 8.32 -5.53 -8.63
N ASP A 104 9.37 -6.31 -8.91
CA ASP A 104 10.13 -7.01 -7.87
C ASP A 104 10.80 -6.01 -6.91
N ASN A 105 11.38 -4.93 -7.45
CA ASN A 105 12.00 -3.85 -6.66
C ASN A 105 10.95 -3.10 -5.82
N PHE A 106 9.73 -2.92 -6.34
CA PHE A 106 8.65 -2.28 -5.59
C PHE A 106 8.20 -3.12 -4.39
N ILE A 107 8.08 -4.44 -4.57
CA ILE A 107 7.75 -5.36 -3.47
C ILE A 107 8.86 -5.37 -2.41
N GLU A 108 10.12 -5.45 -2.84
CA GLU A 108 11.28 -5.43 -1.93
C GLU A 108 11.34 -4.12 -1.15
N LEU A 109 11.22 -2.97 -1.82
CA LEU A 109 11.23 -1.66 -1.19
C LEU A 109 10.13 -1.52 -0.13
N GLY A 110 8.90 -1.96 -0.43
CA GLY A 110 7.79 -1.92 0.52
C GLY A 110 8.01 -2.83 1.73
N LEU A 111 8.55 -4.03 1.50
CA LEU A 111 8.85 -4.99 2.56
C LEU A 111 9.95 -4.48 3.50
N GLU A 112 11.05 -3.96 2.95
CA GLU A 112 12.16 -3.43 3.75
C GLU A 112 11.75 -2.17 4.52
N ALA A 113 10.93 -1.30 3.93
CA ALA A 113 10.36 -0.16 4.65
C ALA A 113 9.50 -0.62 5.84
N MET A 114 8.64 -1.62 5.66
CA MET A 114 7.82 -2.17 6.75
C MET A 114 8.66 -2.89 7.82
N LYS A 115 9.73 -3.61 7.44
CA LYS A 115 10.68 -4.21 8.39
C LYS A 115 11.33 -3.15 9.28
N GLY A 116 11.67 -1.99 8.72
CA GLY A 116 12.24 -0.86 9.46
C GLY A 116 11.36 -0.32 10.60
N ILE A 117 10.04 -0.55 10.52
CA ILE A 117 9.06 -0.14 11.53
C ILE A 117 8.25 -1.33 12.10
N ALA A 118 8.80 -2.55 12.02
CA ALA A 118 8.06 -3.76 12.38
C ALA A 118 7.52 -3.75 13.82
N ALA A 119 8.28 -3.16 14.75
CA ALA A 119 7.88 -3.00 16.15
C ALA A 119 6.60 -2.15 16.29
N ASP A 120 6.50 -1.04 15.57
CA ASP A 120 5.34 -0.14 15.57
C ASP A 120 4.12 -0.80 14.94
N LEU A 121 4.34 -1.70 13.97
CA LEU A 121 3.29 -2.47 13.31
C LEU A 121 2.83 -3.69 14.13
N GLY A 122 3.55 -4.06 15.20
CA GLY A 122 3.31 -5.29 15.96
C GLY A 122 3.63 -6.57 15.18
N LEU A 123 4.37 -6.45 14.08
CA LEU A 123 4.81 -7.54 13.20
C LEU A 123 6.30 -7.82 13.38
#